data_AF-A0A415GZ38-F1
#
_entry.id   AF-A0A415GZ38-F1
#
_cell.length_a   1.000
_cell.length_b   1.000
_cell.length_c   1.000
_cell.angle_alpha   90.00
_cell.angle_beta   90.00
_cell.angle_gamma   90.00
#
_symmetry.space_group_name_H-M   'P 1'
#
loop_
_entity.id
_entity.type
_entity.pdbx_description
1 polymer ?
#
loop_
_entity_poly.entity_id
_entity_poly.type
_entity_poly.pdbx_seq_one_letter_code
_entity_poly.pdbx_strand_id
1 'polypeptide(L)' 'MIVGIDHGYYAIKTKHVSFPSGIIEYDYEPYTMQNVLQYRGKYYVCGTGRQTLVKNKTSN' A
#
# COMPACT_ATOMS: atom_id res chain seq x y z
N MET A 1 -5.62 19.93 2.53
CA MET A 1 -5.63 18.80 3.50
C MET A 1 -4.19 18.49 3.86
N ILE A 2 -3.85 18.39 5.15
CA ILE A 2 -2.51 17.97 5.61
C ILE A 2 -2.63 16.56 6.19
N VAL A 3 -1.85 15.61 5.66
CA VAL A 3 -1.85 14.21 6.13
C VAL A 3 -0.42 13.81 6.43
N GLY A 4 -0.15 13.48 7.69
CA GLY A 4 1.11 12.84 8.09
C GLY A 4 1.06 11.35 7.82
N ILE A 5 2.07 10.83 7.13
CA ILE A 5 2.19 9.41 6.78
C ILE A 5 3.55 8.90 7.23
N ASP A 6 3.54 7.83 8.03
CA ASP A 6 4.71 7.00 8.30
C ASP A 6 4.61 5.73 7.46
N HIS A 7 5.48 5.60 6.45
CA HIS A 7 5.54 4.43 5.59
C HIS A 7 6.65 3.51 6.06
N GLY A 8 6.31 2.66 7.03
CA GLY A 8 7.22 1.65 7.56
C GLY A 8 7.19 0.36 6.75
N TYR A 9 8.23 -0.44 6.92
CA TYR A 9 8.38 -1.74 6.26
C TYR A 9 7.21 -2.71 6.56
N TYR A 10 6.70 -2.69 7.80
CA TYR A 10 5.59 -3.56 8.21
C TYR A 10 4.20 -2.95 7.91
N ALA A 11 4.05 -1.65 8.14
CA ALA A 11 2.77 -0.99 8.13
C ALA A 11 2.90 0.47 7.69
N ILE A 12 1.87 0.97 7.03
CA ILE A 12 1.64 2.39 6.76
C ILE A 12 0.73 2.93 7.85
N LYS A 13 1.09 4.08 8.43
CA LYS A 13 0.37 4.70 9.53
C LYS A 13 0.06 6.15 9.22
N THR A 14 -1.14 6.55 9.58
CA THR A 14 -1.55 7.94 9.71
C THR A 14 -1.96 8.19 11.17
N LYS A 15 -2.38 9.42 11.48
CA LYS A 15 -2.92 9.74 12.81
C LYS A 15 -4.09 8.84 13.24
N HIS A 16 -4.92 8.38 12.29
CA HIS A 16 -6.19 7.70 12.61
C HIS A 16 -6.22 6.21 12.27
N VAL A 17 -5.32 5.74 11.39
CA VAL A 17 -5.35 4.36 10.92
C VAL A 17 -3.95 3.82 10.67
N SER A 18 -3.77 2.53 10.93
CA SER A 18 -2.60 1.74 10.58
C SER A 18 -3.05 0.54 9.75
N PHE A 19 -2.42 0.32 8.60
CA PHE A 19 -2.70 -0.83 7.74
C PHE A 19 -1.39 -1.44 7.24
N PRO A 20 -1.39 -2.72 6.82
CA PRO A 20 -0.19 -3.38 6.33
C PRO A 20 0.42 -2.66 5.11
N SER A 21 1.74 -2.69 4.97
CA SER A 21 2.47 -2.01 3.89
C SER A 21 2.39 -2.69 2.52
N GLY A 22 1.84 -3.91 2.46
CA GLY A 22 1.73 -4.66 1.20
C GLY A 22 0.73 -4.03 0.23
N ILE A 23 1.12 -3.99 -1.04
CA ILE A 23 0.30 -3.50 -2.16
C ILE A 23 0.36 -4.54 -3.28
N ILE A 24 -0.78 -4.89 -3.86
CA ILE A 24 -0.89 -5.76 -5.03
C ILE A 24 -1.48 -4.97 -6.20
N GLU A 25 -0.84 -5.07 -7.36
CA GLU A 25 -1.31 -4.47 -8.61
C GLU A 25 -2.22 -5.45 -9.38
N TYR A 26 -3.29 -4.91 -9.96
CA TYR A 26 -4.20 -5.61 -10.87
C TYR A 26 -4.37 -4.79 -12.16
N ASP A 27 -4.35 -5.47 -13.30
CA ASP A 27 -4.65 -4.89 -14.62
C ASP A 27 -6.17 -4.81 -14.89
N TYR A 28 -6.99 -5.34 -13.99
CA TYR A 28 -8.46 -5.35 -14.08
C TYR A 28 -9.08 -4.93 -12.75
N GLU A 29 -10.36 -4.55 -12.79
CA GLU A 29 -11.11 -4.16 -11.60
C GLU A 29 -11.19 -5.33 -10.60
N PRO A 30 -10.69 -5.18 -9.36
CA PRO A 30 -10.74 -6.24 -8.36
C PRO A 30 -12.19 -6.58 -7.98
N TYR A 31 -12.40 -7.80 -7.47
CA TYR A 31 -13.72 -8.26 -7.04
C TYR A 31 -14.39 -7.35 -5.98
N THR A 32 -13.60 -6.64 -5.18
CA THR A 32 -14.06 -5.62 -4.24
C THR A 32 -13.26 -4.33 -4.41
N MET A 33 -13.94 -3.19 -4.31
CA MET A 33 -13.33 -1.86 -4.37
C MET A 33 -12.83 -1.35 -3.01
N GLN A 34 -12.90 -2.17 -1.97
CA GLN A 34 -12.39 -1.80 -0.65
C GLN A 34 -10.86 -1.74 -0.66
N ASN A 35 -10.31 -0.62 -0.17
CA ASN A 35 -8.87 -0.34 -0.13
C ASN A 35 -8.17 -0.34 -1.52
N VAL A 36 -8.93 -0.06 -2.59
CA VAL A 36 -8.38 0.03 -3.94
C VAL A 36 -8.03 1.47 -4.29
N LEU A 37 -6.77 1.70 -4.64
CA LEU A 37 -6.31 2.92 -5.29
C LEU A 37 -6.29 2.70 -6.81
N GLN A 38 -7.05 3.50 -7.56
CA GLN A 38 -6.90 3.58 -9.00
C GLN A 38 -5.89 4.66 -9.36
N TYR A 39 -4.83 4.28 -10.08
CA TYR A 39 -3.79 5.21 -10.49
C TYR A 39 -3.24 4.81 -11.85
N ARG A 40 -3.20 5.77 -12.79
CA ARG A 40 -2.69 5.59 -14.16
C ARG A 40 -3.30 4.39 -14.91
N GLY A 41 -4.60 4.17 -14.75
CA GLY A 41 -5.32 3.08 -15.41
C GLY A 41 -5.09 1.69 -14.80
N LYS A 42 -4.42 1.60 -13.64
CA LYS A 42 -4.22 0.36 -12.89
C LYS A 42 -4.90 0.40 -11.53
N TYR A 43 -5.15 -0.78 -10.97
CA TYR A 43 -5.76 -0.97 -9.66
C TYR A 43 -4.72 -1.46 -8.67
N TYR A 44 -4.62 -0.81 -7.52
CA TYR A 44 -3.70 -1.15 -6.45
C TYR A 44 -4.49 -1.45 -5.18
N VAL A 45 -4.53 -2.71 -4.75
CA VAL A 45 -5.16 -3.09 -3.49
C VAL A 45 -4.15 -2.85 -2.37
N CYS A 46 -4.45 -1.91 -1.48
CA CYS A 46 -3.60 -1.55 -0.35
C CYS A 46 -3.93 -2.39 0.89
N GLY A 47 -2.90 -2.71 1.68
CA GLY A 47 -3.08 -3.49 2.92
C GLY A 47 -3.08 -5.00 2.72
N THR A 48 -2.70 -5.48 1.53
CA THR A 48 -2.59 -6.91 1.22
C THR A 48 -1.23 -7.44 1.66
N GLY A 49 -1.16 -8.01 2.87
CA GLY A 49 0.07 -8.60 3.39
C GLY A 49 1.15 -7.58 3.75
N ARG A 50 2.42 -7.98 3.75
CA ARG A 50 3.57 -7.13 4.12
C ARG A 50 4.47 -6.93 2.91
N GLN A 51 5.10 -5.76 2.80
CA GLN A 51 6.18 -5.55 1.84
C GLN A 51 7.28 -6.62 2.05
N THR A 52 7.90 -7.12 0.99
CA THR A 52 8.98 -8.13 1.06
C THR A 52 10.27 -7.57 1.63
N LEU A 53 10.98 -8.36 2.44
CA LEU A 53 12.10 -7.89 3.26
C LEU A 53 13.29 -7.54 2.38
N VAL A 54 13.53 -6.25 2.21
CA VAL A 54 14.69 -5.75 1.46
C VAL A 54 15.85 -5.61 2.44
N LYS A 55 16.89 -6.45 2.28
CA LYS A 55 18.08 -6.44 3.15
C LYS A 55 18.83 -5.11 3.14
N ASN A 56 18.83 -4.42 2.00
CA ASN A 56 19.49 -3.13 1.85
C ASN A 56 18.45 -2.06 1.48
N LYS A 57 18.34 -1.04 2.32
CA LYS A 57 17.34 0.02 2.20
C LYS A 57 17.51 0.85 0.91
N THR A 58 18.67 0.82 0.26
CA THR A 58 18.93 1.55 -0.99
C THR A 58 18.74 0.70 -2.25
N SER A 59 18.42 -0.58 -2.12
CA SER A 59 18.18 -1.46 -3.27
C SER A 59 16.70 -1.39 -3.68
N ASN A 60 16.44 -1.08 -4.94
CA ASN A 60 15.10 -1.01 -5.54
C ASN A 60 15.11 -1.74 -6.88
#